data_AF-A0A960T336-F1
#
_entry.id   AF-A0A960T336-F1
#
_cell.length_a   1.000
_cell.length_b   1.000
_cell.length_c   1.000
_cell.angle_alpha   90.00
_cell.angle_beta   90.00
_cell.angle_gamma   90.00
#
_symmetry.space_group_name_H-M   'P 1'
#
loop_
_entity.id
_entity.type
_entity.pdbx_description
1 polymer ?
#
loop_
_entity_poly.entity_id
_entity_poly.type
_entity_poly.pdbx_seq_one_letter_code
_entity_poly.pdbx_strand_id
1 'polypeptide(L)'
;ELEAGDLPRGWQRSDWSIVRTTFGSRPDATAPNLVFRVADPEGPLSIRLKRHELADLRKIRVSGGDLLTLLSPDGAALTAVTLRMEVSGKNTLRLKLPEGSGMFNVFVNSEGAPLVREGEDWLFHVFPSPEAGRPAEVRFVYSSRLGDGRRLEGPLPDVPMENLSWRVLVPEGWRVADHDGDFDLQQRTEMGAFKLEDYQSFVESKRASDAKSAVALLDQANEWLRAGDQEKASQFFGNALNQGNLDAASGEDARVQLRALKTQQAVLGLNTRRQKVVLDNRTNAPQQEQNAQLDRAVELNPVIRGAYNFDPRQFDRFLEGNTADENAALKEIANRIVSQQLAAEPAPAAIDITLPERGTMLDFRRSVQVGGDRPMFIELEIERPGRGFGWLAFALCLLTGAMIVLRKKSRTAA
;
A
#
# COMPACT_ATOMS: atom_id res chain seq x y z
N GLU A 1 -28.91 1.57 -11.85
CA GLU A 1 -30.14 1.57 -12.66
C GLU A 1 -29.83 2.04 -14.07
N LEU A 2 -30.33 1.32 -15.08
CA LEU A 2 -30.19 1.65 -16.50
C LEU A 2 -31.55 2.12 -17.00
N GLU A 3 -31.60 3.32 -17.56
CA GLU A 3 -32.80 3.93 -18.13
C GLU A 3 -32.55 4.20 -19.61
N ALA A 4 -33.53 3.88 -20.46
CA ALA A 4 -33.53 4.36 -21.83
C ALA A 4 -34.33 5.67 -21.89
N GLY A 5 -33.83 6.64 -22.65
CA GLY A 5 -34.60 7.83 -22.99
C GLY A 5 -35.70 7.52 -24.00
N ASP A 6 -36.26 8.57 -24.60
CA ASP A 6 -37.26 8.41 -25.67
C ASP A 6 -36.69 7.59 -26.82
N LEU A 7 -37.46 6.57 -27.24
CA LEU A 7 -37.05 5.66 -28.31
C LEU A 7 -37.20 6.36 -29.67
N PRO A 8 -36.11 6.54 -30.44
CA PRO A 8 -36.22 7.04 -31.80
C PRO A 8 -37.01 6.08 -32.68
N ARG A 9 -37.59 6.57 -33.77
CA ARG A 9 -38.25 5.70 -34.76
C ARG A 9 -37.28 4.63 -35.27
N GLY A 10 -37.80 3.41 -35.41
CA GLY A 10 -37.03 2.22 -35.73
C GLY A 10 -36.50 1.45 -34.52
N TRP A 11 -36.54 2.03 -33.31
CA TRP A 11 -36.22 1.33 -32.06
C TRP A 11 -37.50 0.88 -31.35
N GLN A 12 -37.51 -0.36 -30.89
CA GLN A 12 -38.62 -0.92 -30.10
C GLN A 12 -38.06 -1.65 -28.88
N ARG A 13 -38.67 -1.45 -27.72
CA ARG A 13 -38.35 -2.25 -26.53
C ARG A 13 -38.93 -3.64 -26.71
N SER A 14 -38.15 -4.66 -26.37
CA SER A 14 -38.56 -6.06 -26.43
C SER A 14 -38.40 -6.71 -25.06
N ASP A 15 -39.05 -7.85 -24.87
CA ASP A 15 -38.84 -8.71 -23.71
C ASP A 15 -37.69 -9.70 -23.98
N TRP A 16 -36.94 -10.04 -22.93
CA TRP A 16 -35.87 -11.04 -23.01
C TRP A 16 -36.40 -12.43 -23.40
N SER A 17 -37.60 -12.80 -22.97
CA SER A 17 -38.23 -14.08 -23.31
C SER A 17 -38.42 -14.28 -24.82
N ILE A 18 -38.76 -13.22 -25.56
CA ILE A 18 -38.93 -13.24 -27.03
C ILE A 18 -37.58 -13.36 -27.73
N VAL A 19 -36.54 -12.72 -27.18
CA VAL A 19 -35.19 -12.77 -27.74
C VAL A 19 -34.54 -14.13 -27.47
N ARG A 20 -34.74 -14.71 -26.28
CA ARG A 20 -34.16 -15.98 -25.86
C ARG A 20 -34.50 -17.15 -26.80
N THR A 21 -35.72 -17.17 -27.36
CA THR A 21 -36.13 -18.21 -28.32
C THR A 21 -35.37 -18.16 -29.64
N THR A 22 -34.81 -16.98 -30.00
CA THR A 22 -34.06 -16.77 -31.24
C THR A 22 -32.57 -17.14 -31.06
N PHE A 23 -32.02 -16.99 -29.85
CA PHE A 23 -30.58 -17.21 -29.56
C PHE A 23 -30.27 -18.55 -28.89
N GLY A 24 -31.28 -19.40 -28.66
CA GLY A 24 -31.13 -20.69 -28.01
C GLY A 24 -30.91 -20.59 -26.49
N SER A 25 -31.17 -21.69 -25.78
CA SER A 25 -31.07 -21.78 -24.32
C SER A 25 -29.61 -21.86 -23.86
N ARG A 26 -28.95 -20.72 -23.66
CA ARG A 26 -27.70 -20.67 -22.86
C ARG A 26 -28.05 -20.85 -21.36
N PRO A 27 -27.40 -21.78 -20.63
CA PRO A 27 -27.68 -22.04 -19.21
C PRO A 27 -27.46 -20.82 -18.29
N ASP A 28 -26.52 -19.93 -18.64
CA ASP A 28 -26.09 -18.82 -17.78
C ASP A 28 -26.52 -17.42 -18.27
N ALA A 29 -27.47 -17.33 -19.20
CA ALA A 29 -27.90 -16.03 -19.71
C ALA A 29 -28.79 -15.30 -18.68
N THR A 30 -28.17 -14.51 -17.82
CA THR A 30 -28.88 -13.55 -16.96
C THR A 30 -29.69 -12.59 -17.83
N ALA A 31 -30.97 -12.38 -17.48
CA ALA A 31 -31.84 -11.50 -18.25
C ALA A 31 -31.25 -10.07 -18.30
N PRO A 32 -31.04 -9.47 -19.49
CA PRO A 32 -30.56 -8.10 -19.59
C PRO A 32 -31.59 -7.12 -19.01
N ASN A 33 -31.12 -6.04 -18.35
CA ASN A 33 -32.02 -5.03 -17.79
C ASN A 33 -32.84 -4.27 -18.86
N LEU A 34 -32.29 -4.13 -20.07
CA LEU A 34 -32.94 -3.49 -21.21
C LEU A 34 -32.69 -4.33 -22.46
N VAL A 35 -33.74 -4.55 -23.25
CA VAL A 35 -33.68 -5.30 -24.51
C VAL A 35 -34.38 -4.48 -25.59
N PHE A 36 -33.73 -4.32 -26.74
CA PHE A 36 -34.25 -3.55 -27.87
C PHE A 36 -34.17 -4.34 -29.16
N ARG A 37 -35.15 -4.12 -30.02
CA ARG A 37 -35.15 -4.50 -31.43
C ARG A 37 -35.00 -3.24 -32.26
N VAL A 38 -34.20 -3.32 -33.32
CA VAL A 38 -33.97 -2.21 -34.24
C VAL A 38 -34.31 -2.63 -35.67
N ALA A 39 -35.06 -1.78 -36.37
CA ALA A 39 -35.31 -1.86 -37.81
C ALA A 39 -35.41 -0.42 -38.34
N ASP A 40 -34.55 -0.06 -39.30
CA ASP A 40 -34.47 1.28 -39.89
C ASP A 40 -34.38 2.42 -38.86
N PRO A 41 -33.27 2.51 -38.08
CA PRO A 41 -33.13 3.51 -37.04
C PRO A 41 -32.97 4.92 -37.63
N GLU A 42 -33.89 5.82 -37.29
CA GLU A 42 -33.82 7.24 -37.68
C GLU A 42 -32.89 8.07 -36.77
N GLY A 43 -32.26 7.44 -35.77
CA GLY A 43 -31.31 8.09 -34.87
C GLY A 43 -30.74 7.17 -33.78
N PRO A 44 -29.76 7.66 -32.99
CA PRO A 44 -29.13 6.89 -31.91
C PRO A 44 -30.05 6.75 -30.68
N LEU A 45 -30.02 5.59 -30.04
CA LEU A 45 -30.70 5.35 -28.76
C LEU A 45 -29.87 5.90 -27.59
N SER A 46 -30.45 6.85 -26.84
CA SER A 46 -29.83 7.38 -25.63
C SER A 46 -30.07 6.48 -24.42
N ILE A 47 -28.99 5.97 -23.81
CA ILE A 47 -29.04 5.18 -22.57
C ILE A 47 -28.40 5.99 -21.44
N ARG A 48 -29.09 6.09 -20.30
CA ARG A 48 -28.59 6.72 -19.09
C ARG A 48 -28.33 5.66 -18.02
N LEU A 49 -27.13 5.66 -17.46
CA LEU A 49 -26.80 4.85 -16.28
C LEU A 49 -26.91 5.73 -15.04
N LYS A 50 -27.96 5.52 -14.25
CA LYS A 50 -28.12 6.12 -12.93
C LYS A 50 -27.54 5.18 -11.89
N ARG A 51 -26.35 5.49 -11.35
CA ARG A 51 -25.79 4.73 -10.22
C ARG A 51 -26.40 5.29 -8.95
N HIS A 52 -27.14 4.45 -8.21
CA HIS A 52 -27.55 4.78 -6.86
C HIS A 52 -26.37 4.48 -5.95
N GLU A 53 -25.74 5.51 -5.38
CA GLU A 53 -24.87 5.30 -4.23
C GLU A 53 -25.77 5.02 -3.03
N LEU A 54 -25.64 3.81 -2.47
CA LEU A 54 -26.06 3.56 -1.10
C LEU A 54 -25.39 4.63 -0.23
N ALA A 55 -26.16 5.20 0.69
CA ALA A 55 -25.73 6.28 1.58
C ALA A 55 -24.29 6.09 2.05
N ASP A 56 -23.55 7.19 2.03
CA ASP A 56 -22.12 7.43 2.27
C ASP A 56 -21.53 6.69 3.50
N LEU A 57 -21.53 5.35 3.46
CA LEU A 57 -20.68 4.53 4.31
C LEU A 57 -19.27 4.84 3.83
N ARG A 58 -18.59 5.75 4.53
CA ARG A 58 -17.24 6.20 4.19
C ARG A 58 -16.39 4.98 3.86
N LYS A 59 -16.05 4.83 2.59
CA LYS A 59 -15.42 3.63 2.04
C LYS A 59 -14.03 3.40 2.61
N ILE A 60 -13.42 4.47 3.15
CA ILE A 60 -12.10 4.51 3.77
C ILE A 60 -12.17 5.38 5.04
N ARG A 61 -11.51 4.95 6.11
CA ARG A 61 -11.10 5.81 7.24
C ARG A 61 -9.80 5.31 7.85
N VAL A 62 -9.05 6.20 8.49
CA VAL A 62 -7.86 5.84 9.27
C VAL A 62 -8.29 5.63 10.73
N SER A 63 -8.17 4.40 11.22
CA SER A 63 -8.51 4.03 12.61
C SER A 63 -7.35 4.23 13.59
N GLY A 64 -6.12 4.38 13.07
CA GLY A 64 -4.92 4.65 13.85
C GLY A 64 -3.79 5.19 12.98
N GLY A 65 -2.98 6.10 13.49
CA GLY A 65 -1.82 6.64 12.78
C GLY A 65 -0.61 6.80 13.70
N ASP A 66 0.54 6.33 13.25
CA ASP A 66 1.80 6.46 13.97
C ASP A 66 2.79 7.24 13.10
N LEU A 67 3.29 8.37 13.60
CA LEU A 67 4.25 9.22 12.94
C LEU A 67 5.56 9.24 13.72
N LEU A 68 6.67 9.13 13.03
CA LEU A 68 8.02 9.27 13.59
C LEU A 68 8.78 10.31 12.78
N THR A 69 9.11 11.44 13.39
CA THR A 69 9.89 12.50 12.75
C THR A 69 11.28 12.59 13.35
N LEU A 70 12.28 12.49 12.49
CA LEU A 70 13.67 12.79 12.82
C LEU A 70 13.99 14.22 12.39
N LEU A 71 14.33 15.08 13.36
CA LEU A 71 14.79 16.43 13.09
C LEU A 71 16.31 16.48 12.93
N SER A 72 16.76 17.38 12.06
CA SER A 72 18.16 17.75 11.94
C SER A 72 18.43 19.10 12.61
N PRO A 73 19.70 19.40 12.98
CA PRO A 73 20.07 20.69 13.58
C PRO A 73 19.79 21.91 12.71
N ASP A 74 19.73 21.74 11.39
CA ASP A 74 19.41 22.79 10.39
C ASP A 74 17.92 22.89 10.07
N GLY A 75 17.06 22.15 10.80
CA GLY A 75 15.60 22.24 10.68
C GLY A 75 15.00 21.41 9.53
N ALA A 76 15.80 20.58 8.86
CA ALA A 76 15.25 19.55 7.99
C ALA A 76 14.61 18.44 8.83
N ALA A 77 13.59 17.81 8.27
CA ALA A 77 12.82 16.76 8.92
C ALA A 77 12.62 15.60 7.97
N LEU A 78 12.61 14.40 8.53
CA LEU A 78 12.26 13.18 7.82
C LEU A 78 11.19 12.44 8.63
N THR A 79 10.01 12.27 8.05
CA THR A 79 8.85 11.73 8.75
C THR A 79 8.43 10.42 8.13
N ALA A 80 8.47 9.35 8.92
CA ALA A 80 7.88 8.06 8.60
C ALA A 80 6.47 7.97 9.19
N VAL A 81 5.53 7.47 8.41
CA VAL A 81 4.10 7.40 8.77
C VAL A 81 3.60 5.98 8.53
N THR A 82 2.85 5.45 9.49
CA THR A 82 2.12 4.20 9.38
C THR A 82 0.65 4.47 9.71
N LEU A 83 -0.25 4.24 8.76
CA LEU A 83 -1.68 4.40 8.91
C LEU A 83 -2.36 3.02 8.89
N ARG A 84 -3.19 2.75 9.90
CA ARG A 84 -4.11 1.62 9.93
C ARG A 84 -5.46 2.07 9.40
N MET A 85 -5.93 1.45 8.33
CA MET A 85 -7.09 1.89 7.57
C MET A 85 -8.18 0.82 7.52
N GLU A 86 -9.42 1.24 7.73
CA GLU A 86 -10.60 0.43 7.41
C GLU A 86 -11.00 0.74 5.98
N VAL A 87 -10.87 -0.26 5.10
CA VAL A 87 -11.11 -0.12 3.66
C VAL A 87 -12.10 -1.19 3.23
N SER A 88 -13.23 -0.78 2.64
CA SER A 88 -14.29 -1.70 2.19
C SER A 88 -14.05 -2.27 0.79
N GLY A 89 -13.18 -1.65 0.00
CA GLY A 89 -12.81 -2.07 -1.35
C GLY A 89 -11.71 -1.20 -1.93
N LYS A 90 -11.15 -1.59 -3.09
CA LYS A 90 -10.09 -0.82 -3.76
C LYS A 90 -10.59 0.60 -4.06
N ASN A 91 -9.85 1.59 -3.60
CA ASN A 91 -10.21 3.00 -3.74
C ASN A 91 -8.93 3.86 -3.84
N THR A 92 -9.06 5.12 -4.26
CA THR A 92 -7.94 6.05 -4.38
C THR A 92 -7.86 6.91 -3.12
N LEU A 93 -6.68 6.99 -2.53
CA LEU A 93 -6.38 7.89 -1.43
C LEU A 93 -5.64 9.12 -1.98
N ARG A 94 -6.07 10.31 -1.59
CA ARG A 94 -5.38 11.57 -1.90
C ARG A 94 -4.63 12.04 -0.66
N LEU A 95 -3.36 12.35 -0.83
CA LEU A 95 -2.45 12.73 0.23
C LEU A 95 -1.79 14.07 -0.10
N LYS A 96 -2.08 15.09 0.71
CA LYS A 96 -1.33 16.34 0.72
C LYS A 96 -0.18 16.23 1.72
N LEU A 97 0.99 16.72 1.33
CA LEU A 97 2.16 16.85 2.21
C LEU A 97 2.40 18.33 2.53
N PRO A 98 3.14 18.64 3.61
CA PRO A 98 3.56 20.01 3.89
C PRO A 98 4.28 20.65 2.70
N GLU A 99 4.19 21.97 2.56
CA GLU A 99 4.82 22.69 1.45
C GLU A 99 6.34 22.43 1.40
N GLY A 100 6.86 22.23 0.19
CA GLY A 100 8.28 21.92 -0.02
C GLY A 100 8.71 20.50 0.39
N SER A 101 7.76 19.61 0.71
CA SER A 101 8.04 18.23 1.08
C SER A 101 8.38 17.34 -0.12
N GLY A 102 9.25 16.36 0.11
CA GLY A 102 9.62 15.33 -0.87
C GLY A 102 9.10 13.95 -0.45
N MET A 103 8.33 13.30 -1.32
CA MET A 103 7.84 11.94 -1.11
C MET A 103 8.93 10.91 -1.47
N PHE A 104 9.27 9.98 -0.56
CA PHE A 104 10.25 8.92 -0.84
C PHE A 104 9.61 7.61 -1.29
N ASN A 105 8.56 7.16 -0.58
CA ASN A 105 7.94 5.87 -0.84
C ASN A 105 6.50 5.80 -0.31
N VAL A 106 5.69 4.90 -0.88
CA VAL A 106 4.44 4.44 -0.28
C VAL A 106 4.36 2.93 -0.40
N PHE A 107 3.93 2.29 0.67
CA PHE A 107 3.56 0.88 0.72
C PHE A 107 2.10 0.75 1.15
N VAL A 108 1.39 -0.18 0.55
CA VAL A 108 0.04 -0.59 0.90
C VAL A 108 0.05 -2.10 1.14
N ASN A 109 -0.27 -2.54 2.36
CA ASN A 109 -0.19 -3.94 2.77
C ASN A 109 1.17 -4.59 2.43
N SER A 110 2.24 -3.86 2.73
CA SER A 110 3.64 -4.25 2.46
C SER A 110 4.02 -4.38 0.98
N GLU A 111 3.17 -3.90 0.07
CA GLU A 111 3.43 -3.82 -1.36
C GLU A 111 3.73 -2.38 -1.76
N GLY A 112 4.81 -2.15 -2.52
CA GLY A 112 5.14 -0.82 -3.04
C GLY A 112 4.03 -0.31 -3.96
N ALA A 113 3.50 0.89 -3.67
CA ALA A 113 2.40 1.45 -4.44
C ALA A 113 2.91 2.42 -5.53
N PRO A 114 2.39 2.34 -6.77
CA PRO A 114 2.66 3.35 -7.77
C PRO A 114 2.06 4.69 -7.34
N LEU A 115 2.86 5.75 -7.47
CA LEU A 115 2.48 7.10 -7.09
C LEU A 115 2.17 7.94 -8.31
N VAL A 116 1.05 8.64 -8.27
CA VAL A 116 0.67 9.65 -9.26
C VAL A 116 0.62 11.00 -8.58
N ARG A 117 1.20 12.02 -9.21
CA ARG A 117 1.13 13.40 -8.73
C ARG A 117 0.09 14.17 -9.54
N GLU A 118 -0.86 14.79 -8.86
CA GLU A 118 -1.88 15.68 -9.45
C GLU A 118 -1.81 17.03 -8.75
N GLY A 119 -1.16 18.01 -9.39
CA GLY A 119 -0.82 19.28 -8.73
C GLY A 119 0.15 19.04 -7.57
N GLU A 120 -0.26 19.44 -6.36
CA GLU A 120 0.51 19.22 -5.12
C GLU A 120 0.11 17.95 -4.36
N ASP A 121 -0.88 17.22 -4.87
CA ASP A 121 -1.43 16.05 -4.19
C ASP A 121 -0.79 14.76 -4.74
N TRP A 122 -0.57 13.81 -3.85
CA TRP A 122 -0.17 12.45 -4.18
C TRP A 122 -1.38 11.53 -4.18
N LEU A 123 -1.51 10.70 -5.21
CA LEU A 123 -2.58 9.74 -5.36
C LEU A 123 -2.01 8.33 -5.49
N PHE A 124 -2.61 7.40 -4.76
CA PHE A 124 -2.32 5.97 -4.84
C PHE A 124 -3.54 5.15 -4.45
N HIS A 125 -3.54 3.88 -4.84
CA HIS A 125 -4.64 2.97 -4.52
C HIS A 125 -4.44 2.31 -3.16
N VAL A 126 -5.49 2.35 -2.34
CA VAL A 126 -5.60 1.57 -1.11
C VAL A 126 -6.62 0.46 -1.30
N PHE A 127 -6.38 -0.69 -0.68
CA PHE A 127 -7.24 -1.85 -0.77
C PHE A 127 -7.26 -2.62 0.56
N PRO A 128 -8.32 -3.41 0.83
CA PRO A 128 -8.44 -4.16 2.09
C PRO A 128 -7.24 -5.08 2.32
N SER A 129 -6.93 -5.34 3.59
CA SER A 129 -5.93 -6.36 3.92
C SER A 129 -6.34 -7.71 3.35
N PRO A 130 -5.41 -8.50 2.77
CA PRO A 130 -5.72 -9.85 2.32
C PRO A 130 -6.05 -10.80 3.49
N GLU A 131 -5.65 -10.43 4.71
CA GLU A 131 -6.06 -11.12 5.94
C GLU A 131 -7.38 -10.56 6.46
N ALA A 132 -8.40 -11.43 6.54
CA ALA A 132 -9.71 -11.04 7.01
C ALA A 132 -9.66 -10.53 8.46
N GLY A 133 -10.30 -9.37 8.71
CA GLY A 133 -10.37 -8.76 10.04
C GLY A 133 -9.15 -7.94 10.44
N ARG A 134 -8.10 -7.85 9.61
CA ARG A 134 -7.00 -6.90 9.81
C ARG A 134 -7.25 -5.60 9.05
N PRO A 135 -6.88 -4.44 9.62
CA PRO A 135 -6.91 -3.18 8.87
C PRO A 135 -5.90 -3.24 7.73
N ALA A 136 -6.15 -2.49 6.66
CA ALA A 136 -5.15 -2.23 5.65
C ALA A 136 -4.05 -1.35 6.26
N GLU A 137 -2.79 -1.62 5.93
CA GLU A 137 -1.67 -0.83 6.40
C GLU A 137 -1.12 0.02 5.26
N VAL A 138 -1.04 1.34 5.47
CA VAL A 138 -0.38 2.27 4.55
C VAL A 138 0.83 2.86 5.24
N ARG A 139 2.01 2.65 4.66
CA ARG A 139 3.27 3.15 5.18
C ARG A 139 3.93 4.07 4.18
N PHE A 140 4.49 5.17 4.65
CA PHE A 140 5.18 6.09 3.77
C PHE A 140 6.18 6.99 4.48
N VAL A 141 7.13 7.52 3.73
CA VAL A 141 8.17 8.42 4.24
C VAL A 141 8.24 9.68 3.38
N TYR A 142 8.30 10.85 4.02
CA TYR A 142 8.49 12.13 3.35
C TYR A 142 9.51 13.00 4.08
N SER A 143 10.25 13.82 3.34
CA SER A 143 11.05 14.92 3.91
C SER A 143 10.22 16.18 4.01
N SER A 144 10.51 17.00 5.02
CA SER A 144 9.95 18.33 5.18
C SER A 144 10.98 19.25 5.87
N ARG A 145 10.57 20.47 6.19
CA ARG A 145 11.34 21.43 6.99
C ARG A 145 10.44 22.04 8.06
N LEU A 146 11.03 22.45 9.18
CA LEU A 146 10.31 23.26 10.17
C LEU A 146 9.98 24.63 9.57
N GLY A 147 8.68 24.93 9.43
CA GLY A 147 8.19 26.25 9.06
C GLY A 147 8.59 27.28 10.13
N ASP A 148 9.11 28.42 9.70
CA ASP A 148 9.65 29.48 10.58
C ASP A 148 10.66 28.99 11.64
N GLY A 149 11.24 27.79 11.46
CA GLY A 149 12.15 27.14 12.41
C GLY A 149 11.47 26.56 13.66
N ARG A 150 10.13 26.52 13.74
CA ARG A 150 9.39 26.06 14.93
C ARG A 150 8.23 25.10 14.61
N ARG A 151 7.59 25.24 13.46
CA ARG A 151 6.34 24.55 13.14
C ARG A 151 6.59 23.30 12.31
N LEU A 152 6.21 22.15 12.83
CA LEU A 152 6.27 20.86 12.17
C LEU A 152 4.85 20.46 11.71
N GLU A 153 4.65 20.40 10.40
CA GLU A 153 3.36 20.02 9.81
C GLU A 153 3.33 18.55 9.37
N GLY A 154 2.17 17.92 9.55
CA GLY A 154 1.92 16.52 9.25
C GLY A 154 1.30 16.30 7.87
N PRO A 155 1.21 15.05 7.40
CA PRO A 155 0.45 14.69 6.21
C PRO A 155 -1.04 15.00 6.37
N LEU A 156 -1.71 15.29 5.26
CA LEU A 156 -3.14 15.55 5.22
C LEU A 156 -3.81 14.63 4.18
N PRO A 157 -4.22 13.41 4.56
CA PRO A 157 -5.03 12.56 3.72
C PRO A 157 -6.48 13.07 3.63
N ASP A 158 -7.16 12.79 2.52
CA ASP A 158 -8.56 13.18 2.27
C ASP A 158 -9.60 12.36 3.05
N VAL A 159 -9.18 11.68 4.12
CA VAL A 159 -10.01 10.82 4.97
C VAL A 159 -9.80 11.18 6.44
N PRO A 160 -10.81 10.98 7.30
CA PRO A 160 -10.66 11.24 8.73
C PRO A 160 -9.61 10.31 9.35
N MET A 161 -8.91 10.82 10.35
CA MET A 161 -7.94 10.06 11.12
C MET A 161 -8.25 10.06 12.61
N GLU A 162 -8.00 8.93 13.24
CA GLU A 162 -8.22 8.71 14.67
C GLU A 162 -6.98 8.07 15.29
N ASN A 163 -6.86 8.21 16.62
CA ASN A 163 -5.83 7.57 17.42
C ASN A 163 -4.41 7.82 16.86
N LEU A 164 -4.04 9.09 16.80
CA LEU A 164 -2.77 9.54 16.24
C LEU A 164 -1.70 9.61 17.34
N SER A 165 -0.55 9.01 17.07
CA SER A 165 0.69 9.20 17.81
C SER A 165 1.73 9.87 16.93
N TRP A 166 2.46 10.84 17.49
CA TRP A 166 3.55 11.51 16.79
C TRP A 166 4.77 11.56 17.70
N ARG A 167 5.77 10.75 17.37
CA ARG A 167 7.07 10.78 18.02
C ARG A 167 8.02 11.71 17.28
N VAL A 168 8.58 12.68 17.99
CA VAL A 168 9.57 13.62 17.44
C VAL A 168 10.92 13.40 18.11
N LEU A 169 11.92 13.09 17.30
CA LEU A 169 13.30 12.87 17.70
C LEU A 169 14.11 14.14 17.44
N VAL A 170 14.54 14.78 18.51
CA VAL A 170 15.37 16.00 18.49
C VAL A 170 16.85 15.61 18.56
N PRO A 171 17.72 16.17 17.71
CA PRO A 171 19.14 15.81 17.67
C PRO A 171 19.86 15.96 19.01
N GLU A 172 20.93 15.18 19.20
CA GLU A 172 21.79 15.28 20.37
C GLU A 172 22.32 16.70 20.60
N GLY A 173 22.37 17.12 21.86
CA GLY A 173 22.83 18.45 22.24
C GLY A 173 21.83 19.57 21.95
N TRP A 174 20.59 19.24 21.58
CA TRP A 174 19.47 20.17 21.50
C TRP A 174 18.40 19.78 22.53
N ARG A 175 17.74 20.78 23.10
CA ARG A 175 16.65 20.59 24.06
C ARG A 175 15.40 21.30 23.56
N VAL A 176 14.25 20.71 23.83
CA VAL A 176 12.96 21.38 23.65
C VAL A 176 12.73 22.28 24.87
N ALA A 177 12.61 23.57 24.63
CA ALA A 177 12.31 24.59 25.62
C ALA A 177 10.80 24.72 25.82
N ASP A 178 10.04 24.73 24.73
CA ASP A 178 8.57 24.85 24.75
C ASP A 178 7.92 24.05 23.60
N HIS A 179 6.62 23.78 23.73
CA HIS A 179 5.82 23.09 22.72
C HIS A 179 4.35 23.57 22.73
N ASP A 180 3.74 23.60 21.55
CA ASP A 180 2.31 23.92 21.35
C ASP A 180 1.77 23.15 20.13
N GLY A 181 0.51 23.38 19.76
CA GLY A 181 -0.11 22.85 18.54
C GLY A 181 -1.28 21.92 18.83
N ASP A 182 -1.54 21.00 17.90
CA ASP A 182 -2.76 20.20 17.95
C ASP A 182 -2.64 18.87 18.72
N PHE A 183 -1.48 18.60 19.32
CA PHE A 183 -1.21 17.34 20.02
C PHE A 183 -0.81 17.57 21.48
N ASP A 184 -1.22 16.64 22.34
CA ASP A 184 -0.88 16.63 23.75
C ASP A 184 0.42 15.85 23.98
N LEU A 185 1.43 16.48 24.58
CA LEU A 185 2.66 15.81 25.00
C LEU A 185 2.38 14.82 26.12
N GLN A 186 2.69 13.55 25.90
CA GLN A 186 2.49 12.47 26.87
C GLN A 186 3.77 12.15 27.64
N GLN A 187 4.90 12.06 26.91
CA GLN A 187 6.16 11.63 27.49
C GLN A 187 7.34 12.31 26.80
N ARG A 188 8.37 12.60 27.60
CA ARG A 188 9.70 13.00 27.14
C ARG A 188 10.72 11.98 27.63
N THR A 189 11.49 11.43 26.70
CA THR A 189 12.53 10.45 26.99
C THR A 189 13.85 10.96 26.44
N GLU A 190 14.81 11.23 27.31
CA GLU A 190 16.18 11.49 26.88
C GLU A 190 16.82 10.15 26.52
N MET A 191 17.04 9.92 25.22
CA MET A 191 17.86 8.81 24.77
C MET A 191 19.32 9.24 24.90
N GLY A 192 20.14 8.37 25.50
CA GLY A 192 21.57 8.63 25.69
C GLY A 192 22.32 8.74 24.36
N ALA A 193 23.62 8.99 24.44
CA ALA A 193 24.48 9.06 23.26
C ALA A 193 24.43 7.72 22.49
N PHE A 194 24.05 7.78 21.21
CA PHE A 194 23.91 6.60 20.35
C PHE A 194 25.25 6.30 19.66
N LYS A 195 25.97 5.29 20.16
CA LYS A 195 27.31 4.95 19.66
C LYS A 195 27.24 4.07 18.42
N LEU A 196 28.41 3.87 17.79
CA LEU A 196 28.51 2.98 16.62
C LEU A 196 28.07 1.55 16.96
N GLU A 197 28.39 1.08 18.17
CA GLU A 197 28.02 -0.26 18.64
C GLU A 197 26.49 -0.39 18.82
N ASP A 198 25.83 0.69 19.27
CA ASP A 198 24.36 0.74 19.39
C ASP A 198 23.72 0.73 18.00
N TYR A 199 24.31 1.45 17.04
CA TYR A 199 23.86 1.43 15.64
C TYR A 199 23.98 0.04 15.02
N GLN A 200 25.12 -0.62 15.17
CA GLN A 200 25.32 -1.97 14.66
C GLN A 200 24.32 -2.94 15.26
N SER A 201 24.14 -2.92 16.59
CA SER A 201 23.16 -3.74 17.30
C SER A 201 21.72 -3.46 16.84
N PHE A 202 21.38 -2.20 16.62
CA PHE A 202 20.07 -1.79 16.08
C PHE A 202 19.85 -2.33 14.67
N VAL A 203 20.82 -2.14 13.75
CA VAL A 203 20.70 -2.62 12.37
C VAL A 203 20.63 -4.14 12.31
N GLU A 204 21.42 -4.85 13.12
CA GLU A 204 21.39 -6.31 13.22
C GLU A 204 20.04 -6.81 13.74
N SER A 205 19.53 -6.24 14.82
CA SER A 205 18.23 -6.62 15.38
C SER A 205 17.09 -6.32 14.41
N LYS A 206 17.16 -5.18 13.70
CA LYS A 206 16.20 -4.80 12.66
C LYS A 206 16.23 -5.79 11.49
N ARG A 207 17.40 -6.11 10.95
CA ARG A 207 17.56 -7.12 9.88
C ARG A 207 17.04 -8.49 10.31
N ALA A 208 17.33 -8.93 11.53
CA ALA A 208 16.82 -10.19 12.06
C ALA A 208 15.29 -10.19 12.18
N SER A 209 14.71 -9.08 12.64
CA SER A 209 13.26 -8.91 12.70
C SER A 209 12.62 -8.93 11.31
N ASP A 210 13.22 -8.22 10.35
CA ASP A 210 12.71 -8.11 8.99
C ASP A 210 12.81 -9.45 8.25
N ALA A 211 13.90 -10.19 8.43
CA ALA A 211 14.04 -11.55 7.92
C ALA A 211 12.97 -12.49 8.49
N LYS A 212 12.70 -12.42 9.80
CA LYS A 212 11.65 -13.20 10.45
C LYS A 212 10.26 -12.88 9.88
N SER A 213 9.97 -11.59 9.67
CA SER A 213 8.73 -11.15 9.03
C SER A 213 8.60 -11.68 7.60
N ALA A 214 9.68 -11.65 6.82
CA ALA A 214 9.69 -12.17 5.46
C ALA A 214 9.46 -13.70 5.42
N VAL A 215 10.06 -14.47 6.34
CA VAL A 215 9.77 -15.90 6.49
C VAL A 215 8.31 -16.15 6.85
N ALA A 216 7.75 -15.35 7.77
CA ALA A 216 6.33 -15.47 8.13
C ALA A 216 5.39 -15.20 6.94
N LEU A 217 5.77 -14.30 6.01
CA LEU A 217 5.03 -14.10 4.76
C LEU A 217 5.09 -15.34 3.85
N LEU A 218 6.23 -16.04 3.78
CA LEU A 218 6.34 -17.30 3.02
C LEU A 218 5.49 -18.41 3.63
N ASP A 219 5.47 -18.52 4.96
CA ASP A 219 4.64 -19.50 5.65
C ASP A 219 3.15 -19.26 5.36
N GLN A 220 2.71 -18.01 5.44
CA GLN A 220 1.34 -17.62 5.09
C GLN A 220 1.03 -17.85 3.61
N ALA A 221 1.96 -17.54 2.69
CA ALA A 221 1.79 -17.84 1.27
C ALA A 221 1.56 -19.33 1.02
N ASN A 222 2.32 -20.19 1.72
CA ASN A 222 2.17 -21.64 1.66
C ASN A 222 0.86 -22.15 2.29
N GLU A 223 0.35 -21.49 3.33
CA GLU A 223 -0.98 -21.76 3.89
C GLU A 223 -2.08 -21.42 2.88
N TRP A 224 -2.03 -20.23 2.29
CA TRP A 224 -2.99 -19.81 1.26
C TRP A 224 -2.96 -20.73 0.03
N LEU A 225 -1.77 -21.13 -0.40
CA LEU A 225 -1.61 -22.07 -1.51
C LEU A 225 -2.25 -23.42 -1.21
N ARG A 226 -2.06 -23.95 0.01
CA ARG A 226 -2.69 -25.20 0.46
C ARG A 226 -4.21 -25.08 0.61
N ALA A 227 -4.71 -23.89 0.96
CA ALA A 227 -6.14 -23.58 1.04
C ALA A 227 -6.78 -23.36 -0.35
N GLY A 228 -5.99 -23.27 -1.42
CA GLY A 228 -6.45 -23.01 -2.78
C GLY A 228 -6.69 -21.52 -3.08
N ASP A 229 -6.31 -20.61 -2.17
CA ASP A 229 -6.40 -19.16 -2.37
C ASP A 229 -5.14 -18.64 -3.06
N GLN A 230 -5.14 -18.76 -4.38
CA GLN A 230 -3.96 -18.52 -5.20
C GLN A 230 -3.63 -17.04 -5.36
N GLU A 231 -4.65 -16.19 -5.34
CA GLU A 231 -4.47 -14.75 -5.39
C GLU A 231 -3.67 -14.28 -4.17
N LYS A 232 -4.10 -14.69 -2.97
CA LYS A 232 -3.37 -14.37 -1.73
C LYS A 232 -2.00 -15.02 -1.71
N ALA A 233 -1.89 -16.30 -2.07
CA ALA A 233 -0.58 -16.96 -2.12
C ALA A 233 0.41 -16.18 -3.01
N SER A 234 -0.02 -15.77 -4.22
CA SER A 234 0.83 -14.99 -5.13
C SER A 234 1.20 -13.63 -4.56
N GLN A 235 0.28 -12.95 -3.87
CA GLN A 235 0.53 -11.66 -3.24
C GLN A 235 1.58 -11.79 -2.13
N PHE A 236 1.43 -12.76 -1.23
CA PHE A 236 2.34 -12.95 -0.10
C PHE A 236 3.74 -13.39 -0.54
N PHE A 237 3.85 -14.30 -1.51
CA PHE A 237 5.15 -14.63 -2.11
C PHE A 237 5.80 -13.40 -2.76
N GLY A 238 5.03 -12.60 -3.50
CA GLY A 238 5.51 -11.35 -4.10
C GLY A 238 6.03 -10.36 -3.06
N ASN A 239 5.27 -10.14 -1.99
CA ASN A 239 5.64 -9.25 -0.90
C ASN A 239 6.94 -9.70 -0.20
N ALA A 240 7.08 -11.00 0.08
CA ALA A 240 8.29 -11.54 0.70
C ALA A 240 9.54 -11.34 -0.18
N LEU A 241 9.41 -11.53 -1.49
CA LEU A 241 10.50 -11.33 -2.46
C LEU A 241 10.86 -9.85 -2.63
N ASN A 242 9.86 -8.98 -2.78
CA ASN A 242 10.05 -7.55 -3.05
C ASN A 242 10.68 -6.80 -1.87
N GLN A 243 10.51 -7.29 -0.64
CA GLN A 243 11.11 -6.70 0.55
C GLN A 243 12.63 -6.91 0.63
N GLY A 244 13.20 -7.89 -0.07
CA GLY A 244 14.65 -8.12 -0.09
C GLY A 244 15.24 -8.59 1.25
N ASN A 245 14.40 -9.05 2.18
CA ASN A 245 14.79 -9.44 3.55
C ASN A 245 15.01 -10.96 3.72
N LEU A 246 14.79 -11.75 2.68
CA LEU A 246 15.03 -13.19 2.67
C LEU A 246 16.51 -13.49 2.47
N ASP A 247 17.01 -14.57 3.08
CA ASP A 247 18.29 -15.13 2.70
C ASP A 247 18.24 -15.72 1.28
N ALA A 248 19.42 -16.01 0.71
CA ALA A 248 19.53 -16.45 -0.68
C ALA A 248 18.78 -17.77 -0.97
N ALA A 249 18.72 -18.69 -0.01
CA ALA A 249 18.05 -19.98 -0.20
C ALA A 249 16.53 -19.81 -0.14
N SER A 250 16.02 -19.12 0.89
CA SER A 250 14.59 -18.82 1.00
C SER A 250 14.09 -17.93 -0.12
N GLY A 251 14.91 -16.97 -0.57
CA GLY A 251 14.59 -16.11 -1.71
C GLY A 251 14.46 -16.88 -3.02
N GLU A 252 15.37 -17.82 -3.31
CA GLU A 252 15.29 -18.64 -4.52
C GLU A 252 14.09 -19.60 -4.48
N ASP A 253 13.83 -20.23 -3.33
CA ASP A 253 12.66 -21.09 -3.15
C ASP A 253 11.34 -20.31 -3.35
N ALA A 254 11.20 -19.15 -2.71
CA ALA A 254 10.06 -18.26 -2.89
C ALA A 254 9.86 -17.85 -4.36
N ARG A 255 10.95 -17.55 -5.07
CA ARG A 255 10.92 -17.20 -6.49
C ARG A 255 10.44 -18.36 -7.36
N VAL A 256 10.92 -19.57 -7.08
CA VAL A 256 10.49 -20.79 -7.78
C VAL A 256 9.01 -21.07 -7.52
N GLN A 257 8.56 -20.96 -6.26
CA GLN A 257 7.17 -21.19 -5.89
C GLN A 257 6.22 -20.16 -6.52
N LEU A 258 6.55 -18.86 -6.44
CA LEU A 258 5.78 -17.80 -7.09
C LEU A 258 5.66 -18.03 -8.60
N ARG A 259 6.78 -18.39 -9.24
CA ARG A 259 6.81 -18.66 -10.67
C ARG A 259 5.96 -19.88 -11.03
N ALA A 260 6.05 -20.95 -10.27
CA ALA A 260 5.25 -22.15 -10.47
C ALA A 260 3.75 -21.84 -10.35
N LEU A 261 3.36 -21.11 -9.30
CA LEU A 261 1.99 -20.66 -9.07
C LEU A 261 1.44 -19.81 -10.24
N LYS A 262 2.15 -18.75 -10.62
CA LYS A 262 1.76 -17.89 -11.74
C LYS A 262 1.69 -18.67 -13.06
N THR A 263 2.58 -19.64 -13.26
CA THR A 263 2.56 -20.50 -14.46
C THR A 263 1.32 -21.39 -14.47
N GLN A 264 0.94 -22.00 -13.35
CA GLN A 264 -0.31 -22.77 -13.24
C GLN A 264 -1.53 -21.89 -13.54
N GLN A 265 -1.61 -20.69 -12.96
CA GLN A 265 -2.69 -19.74 -13.24
C GLN A 265 -2.76 -19.38 -14.73
N ALA A 266 -1.62 -19.09 -15.35
CA ALA A 266 -1.56 -18.76 -16.77
C ALA A 266 -1.98 -19.94 -17.66
N VAL A 267 -1.52 -21.17 -17.37
CA VAL A 267 -1.97 -22.38 -18.08
C VAL A 267 -3.47 -22.56 -17.96
N LEU A 268 -4.03 -22.43 -16.75
CA LEU A 268 -5.47 -22.56 -16.55
C LEU A 268 -6.24 -21.48 -17.32
N GLY A 269 -5.76 -20.24 -17.31
CA GLY A 269 -6.36 -19.14 -18.08
C GLY A 269 -6.36 -19.39 -19.59
N LEU A 270 -5.24 -19.87 -20.13
CA LEU A 270 -5.13 -20.24 -21.55
C LEU A 270 -6.04 -21.42 -21.90
N ASN A 271 -6.03 -22.47 -21.07
CA ASN A 271 -6.88 -23.63 -21.24
C ASN A 271 -8.38 -23.26 -21.17
N THR A 272 -8.74 -22.37 -20.25
CA THR A 272 -10.11 -21.84 -20.14
C THR A 272 -10.55 -21.14 -21.42
N ARG A 273 -9.67 -20.35 -22.03
CA ARG A 273 -9.96 -19.70 -23.32
C ARG A 273 -10.15 -20.74 -24.42
N ARG A 274 -9.30 -21.76 -24.50
CA ARG A 274 -9.44 -22.87 -25.46
C ARG A 274 -10.77 -23.61 -25.26
N GLN A 275 -11.09 -23.98 -24.03
CA GLN A 275 -12.35 -24.64 -23.67
C GLN A 275 -13.56 -23.81 -24.12
N LYS A 276 -13.56 -22.49 -23.89
CA LYS A 276 -14.63 -21.59 -24.37
C LYS A 276 -14.75 -21.61 -25.90
N VAL A 277 -13.64 -21.55 -26.63
CA VAL A 277 -13.65 -21.63 -28.11
C VAL A 277 -14.25 -22.96 -28.60
N VAL A 278 -13.91 -24.08 -27.95
CA VAL A 278 -14.51 -25.38 -28.31
C VAL A 278 -16.01 -25.38 -28.04
N LEU A 279 -16.45 -24.86 -26.88
CA LEU A 279 -17.87 -24.76 -26.53
C LEU A 279 -18.66 -23.89 -27.52
N ASP A 280 -18.10 -22.76 -27.93
CA ASP A 280 -18.74 -21.82 -28.86
C ASP A 280 -18.87 -22.41 -30.27
N ASN A 281 -17.94 -23.29 -30.68
CA ASN A 281 -17.94 -23.93 -31.99
C ASN A 281 -18.76 -25.24 -32.06
N ARG A 282 -19.27 -25.76 -30.93
CA ARG A 282 -20.00 -27.04 -30.86
C ARG A 282 -21.35 -27.06 -31.56
N THR A 283 -21.95 -25.91 -31.82
CA THR A 283 -23.26 -25.81 -32.50
C THR A 283 -23.26 -26.40 -33.91
N ASN A 284 -22.08 -26.59 -34.52
CA ASN A 284 -21.92 -27.09 -35.89
C ASN A 284 -21.23 -28.47 -35.99
N ALA A 285 -20.93 -29.14 -34.87
CA ALA A 285 -20.15 -30.38 -34.87
C ALA A 285 -21.04 -31.65 -34.74
N PRO A 286 -20.75 -32.74 -35.49
CA PRO A 286 -21.48 -34.00 -35.37
C PRO A 286 -21.25 -34.66 -33.99
N GLN A 287 -22.30 -35.31 -33.45
CA GLN A 287 -22.34 -35.91 -32.09
C GLN A 287 -21.20 -36.92 -31.78
N GLN A 288 -20.54 -37.47 -32.80
CA GLN A 288 -19.43 -38.43 -32.64
C GLN A 288 -18.06 -37.79 -32.31
N GLU A 289 -17.93 -36.47 -32.34
CA GLU A 289 -16.69 -35.74 -31.97
C GLU A 289 -16.71 -35.22 -30.51
N GLN A 290 -17.67 -35.65 -29.69
CA GLN A 290 -17.80 -35.20 -28.31
C GLN A 290 -16.69 -35.79 -27.42
N ASN A 291 -15.70 -34.96 -27.12
CA ASN A 291 -14.65 -35.27 -26.16
C ASN A 291 -15.21 -35.19 -24.72
N ALA A 292 -15.74 -36.31 -24.23
CA ALA A 292 -16.34 -36.40 -22.89
C ALA A 292 -15.38 -36.04 -21.74
N GLN A 293 -14.06 -36.20 -21.93
CA GLN A 293 -13.08 -35.79 -20.93
C GLN A 293 -12.98 -34.26 -20.85
N LEU A 294 -13.01 -33.59 -22.01
CA LEU A 294 -13.03 -32.13 -22.08
C LEU A 294 -14.29 -31.55 -21.44
N ASP A 295 -15.44 -32.20 -21.61
CA ASP A 295 -16.70 -31.79 -20.96
C ASP A 295 -16.59 -31.77 -19.44
N ARG A 296 -16.06 -32.85 -18.85
CA ARG A 296 -15.83 -32.92 -17.41
C ARG A 296 -14.81 -31.87 -16.95
N ALA A 297 -13.75 -31.66 -17.71
CA ALA A 297 -12.74 -30.65 -17.40
C ALA A 297 -13.34 -29.23 -17.38
N VAL A 298 -14.25 -28.93 -18.32
CA VAL A 298 -15.00 -27.67 -18.40
C VAL A 298 -15.89 -27.48 -17.17
N GLU A 299 -16.66 -28.50 -16.79
CA GLU A 299 -17.56 -28.44 -15.63
C GLU A 299 -16.80 -28.18 -14.32
N LEU A 300 -15.61 -28.77 -14.20
CA LEU A 300 -14.75 -28.61 -13.04
C LEU A 300 -14.00 -27.28 -13.05
N ASN A 301 -13.78 -26.66 -14.20
CA ASN A 301 -12.97 -25.45 -14.32
C ASN A 301 -13.60 -24.27 -13.54
N PRO A 302 -12.91 -23.74 -12.51
CA PRO A 302 -13.44 -22.66 -11.69
C PRO A 302 -13.49 -21.32 -12.45
N VAL A 303 -12.57 -21.09 -13.38
CA VAL A 303 -12.46 -19.82 -14.12
C VAL A 303 -13.61 -19.66 -15.12
N ILE A 304 -14.15 -20.75 -15.65
CA ILE A 304 -15.37 -20.70 -16.47
C ILE A 304 -16.55 -20.18 -15.65
N ARG A 305 -16.61 -20.55 -14.36
CA ARG A 305 -17.65 -20.16 -13.40
C ARG A 305 -17.40 -18.80 -12.73
N GLY A 306 -16.37 -18.07 -13.17
CA GLY A 306 -16.01 -16.75 -12.62
C GLY A 306 -15.23 -16.79 -11.31
N ALA A 307 -14.76 -17.95 -10.87
CA ALA A 307 -13.87 -18.10 -9.72
C ALA A 307 -12.40 -18.13 -10.15
N TYR A 308 -11.53 -17.46 -9.39
CA TYR A 308 -10.10 -17.39 -9.70
C TYR A 308 -9.24 -18.31 -8.82
N ASN A 309 -9.78 -18.73 -7.68
CA ASN A 309 -9.12 -19.60 -6.71
C ASN A 309 -9.47 -21.06 -6.97
N PHE A 310 -8.47 -21.94 -6.78
CA PHE A 310 -8.61 -23.38 -7.01
C PHE A 310 -7.57 -24.19 -6.24
N ASP A 311 -7.91 -25.42 -5.87
CA ASP A 311 -6.98 -26.37 -5.27
C ASP A 311 -5.92 -26.80 -6.30
N PRO A 312 -4.61 -26.52 -6.06
CA PRO A 312 -3.54 -26.92 -6.96
C PRO A 312 -3.51 -28.43 -7.27
N ARG A 313 -4.02 -29.29 -6.37
CA ARG A 313 -4.08 -30.75 -6.57
C ARG A 313 -5.08 -31.16 -7.65
N GLN A 314 -6.00 -30.27 -8.02
CA GLN A 314 -6.98 -30.51 -9.08
C GLN A 314 -6.53 -29.98 -10.44
N PHE A 315 -5.36 -29.32 -10.50
CA PHE A 315 -4.90 -28.62 -11.70
C PHE A 315 -4.91 -29.49 -12.97
N ASP A 316 -4.39 -30.71 -12.89
CA ASP A 316 -4.34 -31.62 -14.04
C ASP A 316 -5.73 -32.03 -14.53
N ARG A 317 -6.73 -32.08 -13.65
CA ARG A 317 -8.12 -32.39 -14.03
C ARG A 317 -8.72 -31.31 -14.92
N PHE A 318 -8.31 -30.06 -14.75
CA PHE A 318 -8.79 -28.97 -15.60
C PHE A 318 -8.24 -29.08 -17.03
N LEU A 319 -7.17 -29.85 -17.25
CA LEU A 319 -6.52 -30.07 -18.54
C LEU A 319 -6.95 -31.39 -19.21
N GLU A 320 -7.84 -32.16 -18.58
CA GLU A 320 -8.36 -33.40 -19.17
C GLU A 320 -9.06 -33.12 -20.51
N GLY A 321 -8.93 -34.07 -21.45
CA GLY A 321 -9.42 -33.93 -22.81
C GLY A 321 -8.48 -33.18 -23.76
N ASN A 322 -7.39 -32.58 -23.28
CA ASN A 322 -6.31 -32.09 -24.14
C ASN A 322 -5.35 -33.22 -24.52
N THR A 323 -4.72 -33.12 -25.69
CA THR A 323 -3.59 -33.98 -26.04
C THR A 323 -2.34 -33.60 -25.26
N ALA A 324 -1.35 -34.50 -25.24
CA ALA A 324 -0.05 -34.21 -24.60
C ALA A 324 0.65 -32.99 -25.23
N ASP A 325 0.59 -32.86 -26.56
CA ASP A 325 1.18 -31.76 -27.31
C ASP A 325 0.48 -30.43 -26.99
N GLU A 326 -0.85 -30.44 -26.85
CA GLU A 326 -1.61 -29.25 -26.45
C GLU A 326 -1.23 -28.81 -25.04
N ASN A 327 -1.14 -29.75 -24.10
CA ASN A 327 -0.74 -29.45 -22.73
C ASN A 327 0.71 -28.94 -22.65
N ALA A 328 1.61 -29.47 -23.47
CA ALA A 328 2.98 -29.00 -23.58
C ALA A 328 3.04 -27.56 -24.12
N ALA A 329 2.30 -27.27 -25.21
CA ALA A 329 2.22 -25.95 -25.80
C ALA A 329 1.64 -24.90 -24.82
N LEU A 330 0.56 -25.24 -24.11
CA LEU A 330 -0.03 -24.37 -23.09
C LEU A 330 0.98 -24.02 -21.98
N LYS A 331 1.71 -25.03 -21.48
CA LYS A 331 2.76 -24.85 -20.46
C LYS A 331 3.90 -23.99 -20.97
N GLU A 332 4.35 -24.19 -22.20
CA GLU A 332 5.43 -23.39 -22.78
C GLU A 332 5.03 -21.92 -22.97
N ILE A 333 3.84 -21.66 -23.52
CA ILE A 333 3.31 -20.31 -23.70
C ILE A 333 3.16 -19.62 -22.34
N ALA A 334 2.55 -20.29 -21.37
CA ALA A 334 2.39 -19.77 -20.01
C ALA A 334 3.74 -19.43 -19.36
N ASN A 335 4.73 -20.33 -19.48
CA ASN A 335 6.06 -20.12 -18.91
C ASN A 335 6.76 -18.90 -19.56
N ARG A 336 6.63 -18.71 -20.88
CA ARG A 336 7.16 -17.53 -21.58
C ARG A 336 6.47 -16.24 -21.10
N ILE A 337 5.14 -16.22 -21.02
CA ILE A 337 4.37 -15.06 -20.53
C ILE A 337 4.80 -14.71 -19.10
N VAL A 338 4.82 -15.69 -18.20
CA VAL A 338 5.18 -15.48 -16.80
C VAL A 338 6.63 -15.05 -16.64
N SER A 339 7.55 -15.60 -17.44
CA SER A 339 8.94 -15.16 -17.46
C SER A 339 9.06 -13.68 -17.81
N GLN A 340 8.35 -13.25 -18.85
CA GLN A 340 8.35 -11.86 -19.29
C GLN A 340 7.69 -10.96 -18.25
N GLN A 341 6.58 -11.38 -17.64
CA GLN A 341 5.90 -10.61 -16.60
C GLN A 341 6.73 -10.45 -15.32
N LEU A 342 7.44 -11.50 -14.89
CA LEU A 342 8.32 -11.43 -13.72
C LEU A 342 9.61 -10.64 -14.00
N ALA A 343 10.02 -10.56 -15.27
CA ALA A 343 11.18 -9.76 -15.69
C ALA A 343 10.82 -8.30 -15.99
N ALA A 344 9.56 -8.02 -16.35
CA ALA A 344 9.06 -6.68 -16.61
C ALA A 344 8.80 -5.97 -15.27
N GLU A 345 9.47 -4.82 -15.08
CA GLU A 345 9.45 -3.90 -13.94
C GLU A 345 8.93 -4.46 -12.60
N PRO A 346 9.82 -4.74 -11.63
CA PRO A 346 9.37 -5.13 -10.29
C PRO A 346 8.46 -4.04 -9.71
N ALA A 347 7.52 -4.44 -8.84
CA ALA A 347 6.75 -3.50 -8.03
C ALA A 347 7.71 -2.42 -7.49
N PRO A 348 7.34 -1.13 -7.51
CA PRO A 348 8.27 -0.04 -7.25
C PRO A 348 9.05 -0.35 -5.98
N ALA A 349 10.35 -0.63 -6.15
CA ALA A 349 11.25 -1.01 -5.08
C ALA A 349 11.47 0.24 -4.22
N ALA A 350 10.54 0.45 -3.30
CA ALA A 350 10.61 1.52 -2.35
C ALA A 350 11.69 1.16 -1.32
N ILE A 351 12.65 2.05 -1.14
CA ILE A 351 13.68 1.91 -0.10
C ILE A 351 12.99 2.08 1.24
N ASP A 352 12.99 1.05 2.10
CA ASP A 352 12.50 1.22 3.47
C ASP A 352 13.54 2.05 4.27
N ILE A 353 13.10 3.17 4.83
CA ILE A 353 13.97 4.08 5.57
C ILE A 353 13.85 3.77 7.04
N THR A 354 14.90 3.19 7.61
CA THR A 354 14.99 2.97 9.06
C THR A 354 15.53 4.24 9.73
N LEU A 355 14.69 4.90 10.53
CA LEU A 355 15.09 6.08 11.31
C LEU A 355 15.67 5.63 12.66
N PRO A 356 16.95 5.92 12.97
CA PRO A 356 17.50 5.63 14.29
C PRO A 356 16.88 6.57 15.33
N GLU A 357 16.43 6.00 16.45
CA GLU A 357 15.89 6.76 17.58
C GLU A 357 17.06 7.32 18.42
N ARG A 358 17.49 8.55 18.13
CA ARG A 358 18.59 9.26 18.81
C ARG A 358 18.15 10.59 19.41
N GLY A 359 18.82 11.01 20.48
CA GLY A 359 18.61 12.32 21.13
C GLY A 359 17.40 12.36 22.04
N THR A 360 16.62 13.44 22.03
CA THR A 360 15.42 13.54 22.88
C THR A 360 14.19 13.11 22.10
N MET A 361 13.49 12.08 22.58
CA MET A 361 12.21 11.65 22.02
C MET A 361 11.06 12.31 22.78
N LEU A 362 10.16 12.94 22.03
CA LEU A 362 8.90 13.49 22.50
C LEU A 362 7.76 12.64 21.94
N ASP A 363 6.88 12.12 22.79
CA ASP A 363 5.69 11.36 22.39
C ASP A 363 4.45 12.23 22.54
N PHE A 364 3.83 12.57 21.41
CA PHE A 364 2.63 13.39 21.31
C PHE A 364 1.43 12.53 20.89
N ARG A 365 0.24 12.84 21.40
CA ARG A 365 -1.00 12.14 21.01
C ARG A 365 -2.14 13.08 20.66
N ARG A 366 -2.99 12.61 19.75
CA ARG A 366 -4.22 13.28 19.34
C ARG A 366 -5.30 12.25 19.03
N SER A 367 -6.49 12.45 19.57
CA SER A 367 -7.59 11.48 19.42
C SER A 367 -8.20 11.48 18.02
N VAL A 368 -8.42 12.65 17.44
CA VAL A 368 -9.13 12.79 16.15
C VAL A 368 -8.56 13.95 15.33
N GLN A 369 -8.36 13.70 14.04
CA GLN A 369 -8.24 14.70 12.99
C GLN A 369 -9.41 14.51 12.03
N VAL A 370 -10.32 15.47 12.02
CA VAL A 370 -11.48 15.43 11.12
C VAL A 370 -10.99 15.72 9.70
N GLY A 371 -11.41 14.91 8.73
CA GLY A 371 -11.10 15.16 7.32
C GLY A 371 -11.54 16.57 6.91
N GLY A 372 -10.59 17.39 6.52
CA GLY A 372 -10.76 18.80 6.19
C GLY A 372 -9.44 19.42 5.75
N ASP A 373 -9.48 20.58 5.10
CA ASP A 373 -8.32 21.20 4.42
C ASP A 373 -7.25 21.77 5.37
N ARG A 374 -7.33 21.52 6.69
CA ARG A 374 -6.39 22.04 7.68
C ARG A 374 -5.36 20.97 8.06
N PRO A 375 -4.05 21.18 7.83
CA PRO A 375 -3.02 20.24 8.24
C PRO A 375 -2.90 20.19 9.77
N MET A 376 -2.55 19.02 10.29
CA MET A 376 -2.17 18.85 11.69
C MET A 376 -0.74 19.36 11.90
N PHE A 377 -0.45 19.92 13.08
CA PHE A 377 0.89 20.47 13.35
C PHE A 377 1.28 20.37 14.83
N ILE A 378 2.58 20.44 15.06
CA ILE A 378 3.22 20.61 16.37
C ILE A 378 4.15 21.81 16.26
N GLU A 379 4.12 22.72 17.23
CA GLU A 379 5.10 23.79 17.38
C GLU A 379 6.14 23.37 18.43
N LEU A 380 7.42 23.55 18.10
CA LEU A 380 8.55 23.15 18.92
C LEU A 380 9.55 24.31 19.00
N GLU A 381 9.83 24.78 20.21
CA GLU A 381 10.94 25.66 20.45
C GLU A 381 12.16 24.84 20.87
N ILE A 382 13.16 24.75 19.99
CA ILE A 382 14.35 23.94 20.18
C ILE A 382 15.56 24.85 20.39
N GLU A 383 16.27 24.64 21.49
CA GLU A 383 17.45 25.41 21.84
C GLU A 383 18.68 24.50 21.98
N ARG A 384 19.85 25.06 21.66
CA ARG A 384 21.12 24.46 22.07
C ARG A 384 21.42 24.94 23.48
N PRO A 385 21.56 24.06 24.49
CA PRO A 385 21.97 24.49 25.82
C PRO A 385 23.32 25.19 25.66
N GLY A 386 23.37 26.48 26.02
CA GLY A 386 24.58 27.27 25.92
C GLY A 386 25.72 26.55 26.63
N ARG A 387 26.86 26.35 25.95
CA ARG A 387 28.09 25.91 26.60
C ARG A 387 28.35 26.94 27.70
N GLY A 388 28.20 26.52 28.96
CA GLY A 388 28.35 27.39 30.13
C GLY A 388 29.75 28.02 30.16
N PHE A 389 29.88 29.16 29.48
CA PHE A 389 31.08 30.00 29.50
C PHE A 389 30.81 31.32 30.23
N GLY A 390 29.55 31.57 30.63
CA GLY A 390 29.17 32.74 31.42
C GLY A 390 29.86 32.79 32.79
N TRP A 391 30.11 31.65 33.42
CA TRP A 391 30.83 31.59 34.70
C TRP A 391 32.32 31.93 34.56
N LEU A 392 32.95 31.59 33.43
CA LEU A 392 34.32 31.99 33.11
C LEU A 392 34.42 33.49 32.87
N ALA A 393 33.43 34.10 32.20
CA ALA A 393 33.35 35.55 32.06
C ALA A 393 33.15 36.26 33.42
N PHE A 394 32.31 35.70 34.30
CA PHE A 394 32.11 36.22 35.66
C PHE A 394 33.38 36.12 36.51
N ALA A 395 34.11 35.00 36.42
CA ALA A 395 35.40 34.80 37.08
C ALA A 395 36.49 35.73 36.54
N LEU A 396 36.53 35.97 35.22
CA LEU A 396 37.47 36.91 34.60
C LEU A 396 37.18 38.36 35.03
N CYS A 397 35.90 38.75 35.09
CA CYS A 397 35.49 40.06 35.59
C CYS A 397 35.87 40.25 37.07
N LEU A 398 35.66 39.24 37.93
CA LEU A 398 36.09 39.29 39.33
C LEU A 398 37.62 39.38 39.47
N LEU A 399 38.38 38.66 38.65
CA LEU A 399 39.85 38.74 38.63
C LEU A 399 40.35 40.11 38.19
N THR A 400 39.76 40.70 37.14
CA THR A 400 40.12 42.07 36.71
C THR A 400 39.74 43.12 37.76
N GLY A 401 38.59 42.99 38.41
CA GLY A 401 38.17 43.87 39.51
C GLY A 401 39.13 43.78 40.70
N ALA A 402 39.54 42.58 41.11
CA ALA A 402 40.51 42.38 42.18
C ALA A 402 41.89 42.96 41.82
N MET A 403 42.34 42.79 40.57
CA MET A 403 43.62 43.31 40.12
C MET A 403 43.63 44.86 40.06
N ILE A 404 42.51 45.50 39.69
CA ILE A 404 42.35 46.96 39.73
C ILE A 404 42.38 47.48 41.17
N VAL A 405 41.71 46.79 42.11
CA VAL A 405 41.72 47.17 43.53
C VAL A 405 43.11 47.03 44.15
N LEU A 406 43.84 45.95 43.86
CA LEU A 406 45.22 45.73 44.29
C LEU A 406 46.16 46.81 43.76
N ARG A 407 46.02 47.19 42.48
CA ARG A 407 46.83 48.23 41.83
C ARG A 407 46.52 49.65 42.33
N LYS A 408 45.29 49.89 42.82
CA LYS A 408 44.90 51.15 43.46
C LYS A 408 45.49 51.25 44.87
N LYS A 409 45.50 50.14 45.62
CA LYS A 409 46.07 50.07 46.98
C LYS A 409 47.59 50.26 47.01
N SER A 410 48.30 49.75 45.99
CA SER A 410 49.76 49.93 45.85
C SER A 410 50.19 51.34 45.42
N ARG A 411 49.29 52.15 44.84
CA ARG A 411 49.58 53.55 44.44
C ARG A 411 49.36 54.57 45.56
N THR A 412 48.61 54.19 46.59
CA THR A 412 48.37 55.00 47.80
C THR A 412 49.36 54.71 48.93
N ALA A 413 50.29 53.77 48.73
CA ALA A 413 51.29 53.34 49.72
C ALA A 413 52.74 53.67 49.30
N ALA A 414 52.91 54.57 48.32
CA ALA A 414 54.20 55.07 47.85
C ALA A 414 54.28 56.59 48.06
#